data_AF-A0A2X2XMX4-F1
#
_entry.id   AF-A0A2X2XMX4-F1
#
_cell.length_a   1.000
_cell.length_b   1.000
_cell.length_c   1.000
_cell.angle_alpha   90.00
_cell.angle_beta   90.00
_cell.angle_gamma   90.00
#
_symmetry.space_group_name_H-M   'P 1'
#
loop_
_entity.id
_entity.type
_entity.pdbx_description
1 polymer ?
#
loop_
_entity_poly.entity_id
_entity_poly.type
_entity_poly.pdbx_seq_one_letter_code
_entity_poly.pdbx_strand_id
1 'polypeptide(L)'
;MGEFKNQMYRIEEFLELVKNKQDRKESYDPEYNYAVYSSKDEFEPEMKVFIGDPLDIGESDNEILPDFVYHNKLNYMCSDENIQDVVDLAFGQYADITFSQLITALNHYLEKDDFLDFK
;
A
#
# COMPACT_ATOMS: atom_id res chain seq x y z
N MET A 1 1.42 -17.39 -4.89
CA MET A 1 1.24 -16.22 -4.01
C MET A 1 2.58 -15.57 -3.77
N GLY A 2 2.72 -14.27 -4.01
CA GLY A 2 3.89 -13.53 -3.56
C GLY A 2 4.08 -13.71 -2.05
N GLU A 3 5.28 -14.08 -1.62
CA GLU A 3 5.61 -14.42 -0.22
C GLU A 3 5.33 -13.28 0.78
N PHE A 4 5.00 -12.09 0.28
CA PHE A 4 4.68 -10.91 1.05
C PHE A 4 3.17 -10.75 1.38
N LYS A 5 2.25 -11.43 0.68
CA LYS A 5 0.80 -11.28 0.92
C LYS A 5 0.29 -12.08 2.13
N ASN A 6 -0.91 -11.74 2.58
CA ASN A 6 -1.67 -12.38 3.66
C ASN A 6 -0.98 -12.32 5.03
N GLN A 7 -0.31 -11.21 5.33
CA GLN A 7 0.32 -10.98 6.63
C GLN A 7 0.35 -9.50 7.03
N MET A 8 0.65 -9.29 8.30
CA MET A 8 0.76 -7.97 8.92
C MET A 8 2.20 -7.47 8.85
N TYR A 9 2.38 -6.21 8.47
CA TYR A 9 3.65 -5.50 8.46
C TYR A 9 3.61 -4.28 9.36
N ARG A 10 4.77 -3.87 9.87
CA ARG A 10 4.97 -2.45 10.17
C ARG A 10 5.03 -1.71 8.84
N ILE A 11 4.40 -0.53 8.74
CA ILE A 11 4.35 0.19 7.47
C ILE A 11 5.76 0.43 6.90
N GLU A 12 6.75 0.76 7.71
CA GLU A 12 8.12 1.00 7.25
C GLU A 12 8.78 -0.25 6.64
N GLU A 13 8.54 -1.43 7.23
CA GLU A 13 9.04 -2.70 6.69
C GLU A 13 8.42 -2.97 5.32
N PHE A 14 7.13 -2.66 5.15
CA PHE A 14 6.46 -2.85 3.86
C PHE A 14 6.95 -1.82 2.82
N LEU A 15 7.13 -0.56 3.21
CA LEU A 15 7.70 0.47 2.34
C LEU A 15 9.12 0.10 1.89
N GLU A 16 9.90 -0.57 2.74
CA GLU A 16 11.21 -1.11 2.35
C GLU A 16 11.08 -2.20 1.27
N LEU A 17 10.12 -3.11 1.38
CA LEU A 17 9.85 -4.11 0.33
C LEU A 17 9.47 -3.45 -1.00
N VAL A 18 8.57 -2.46 -0.96
CA VAL A 18 8.08 -1.75 -2.16
C VAL A 18 9.20 -0.92 -2.80
N LYS A 19 10.02 -0.24 -1.99
CA LYS A 19 11.23 0.47 -2.44
C LYS A 19 12.17 -0.47 -3.19
N ASN A 20 12.37 -1.68 -2.67
CA ASN A 20 13.23 -2.69 -3.28
C ASN A 20 12.54 -3.48 -4.41
N LYS A 21 11.30 -3.11 -4.78
CA LYS A 21 10.48 -3.75 -5.81
C LYS A 21 10.26 -5.25 -5.57
N GLN A 22 10.25 -5.66 -4.30
CA GLN A 22 10.03 -7.06 -3.90
C GLN A 22 8.55 -7.43 -3.88
N ASP A 23 7.67 -6.42 -3.89
CA ASP A 23 6.22 -6.53 -3.92
C ASP A 23 5.64 -6.77 -5.32
N ARG A 24 6.49 -6.81 -6.36
CA ARG A 24 6.09 -6.93 -7.77
C ARG A 24 7.09 -7.71 -8.61
N LYS A 25 6.69 -8.06 -9.83
CA LYS A 25 7.54 -8.69 -10.85
C LYS A 25 7.78 -7.72 -12.01
N GLU A 26 8.89 -7.92 -12.73
CA GLU A 26 9.18 -7.13 -13.95
C GLU A 26 8.15 -7.37 -15.05
N SER A 27 7.59 -8.58 -15.10
CA SER A 27 6.47 -8.93 -15.98
C SER A 27 5.18 -8.94 -15.17
N TYR A 28 4.08 -8.55 -15.80
CA TYR A 28 2.76 -8.59 -15.17
C TYR A 28 2.44 -10.00 -14.66
N ASP A 29 2.11 -10.09 -13.37
CA ASP A 29 1.72 -11.32 -12.69
C ASP A 29 0.61 -10.99 -11.69
N PRO A 30 -0.64 -11.43 -11.93
CA PRO A 30 -1.77 -11.12 -11.07
C PRO A 30 -1.63 -11.73 -9.67
N GLU A 31 -0.75 -12.73 -9.46
CA GLU A 31 -0.47 -13.24 -8.12
C GLU A 31 0.25 -12.22 -7.22
N TYR A 32 0.81 -11.16 -7.82
CA TYR A 32 1.43 -10.04 -7.13
C TYR A 32 0.47 -8.89 -6.88
N ASN A 33 -0.76 -8.89 -7.40
CA ASN A 33 -1.73 -7.85 -7.06
C ASN A 33 -2.07 -7.92 -5.57
N TYR A 34 -2.11 -6.75 -4.93
CA TYR A 34 -2.46 -6.62 -3.52
C TYR A 34 -3.17 -5.30 -3.22
N ALA A 35 -3.75 -5.23 -2.02
CA ALA A 35 -4.20 -4.00 -1.43
C ALA A 35 -3.70 -3.87 0.01
N VAL A 36 -3.58 -2.62 0.45
CA VAL A 36 -3.16 -2.28 1.81
C VAL A 36 -4.40 -2.04 2.65
N TYR A 37 -4.45 -2.66 3.83
CA TYR A 37 -5.56 -2.54 4.76
C TYR A 37 -5.08 -2.13 6.16
N SER A 38 -5.90 -1.37 6.88
CA SER A 38 -5.58 -0.88 8.22
C SER A 38 -6.84 -0.71 9.06
N SER A 39 -6.69 -0.67 10.39
CA SER A 39 -7.76 -0.25 11.30
C SER A 39 -7.88 1.27 11.43
N LYS A 40 -7.07 2.04 10.69
CA LYS A 40 -7.01 3.50 10.66
C LYS A 40 -7.24 3.98 9.24
N ASP A 41 -7.59 5.25 9.09
CA ASP A 41 -7.86 5.88 7.78
C ASP A 41 -6.65 6.64 7.21
N GLU A 42 -5.57 6.79 7.99
CA GLU A 42 -4.32 7.43 7.58
C GLU A 42 -3.10 6.58 7.95
N PHE A 43 -2.00 6.76 7.22
CA PHE A 43 -0.73 6.14 7.54
C PHE A 43 -0.01 6.87 8.66
N GLU A 44 0.44 6.14 9.67
CA GLU A 44 1.23 6.68 10.78
C GLU A 44 2.52 5.84 10.96
N PRO A 45 3.63 6.47 11.41
CA PRO A 45 4.83 5.72 11.75
C PRO A 45 4.55 4.59 12.74
N GLU A 46 5.24 3.48 12.55
CA GLU A 46 5.16 2.22 13.32
C GLU A 46 3.79 1.54 13.30
N MET A 47 2.82 2.03 12.53
CA MET A 47 1.51 1.40 12.44
C MET A 47 1.62 0.02 11.79
N LYS A 48 0.62 -0.82 12.09
CA LYS A 48 0.49 -2.11 11.42
C LYS A 48 -0.49 -2.02 10.26
N VAL A 49 -0.08 -2.56 9.13
CA VAL A 49 -0.92 -2.71 7.93
C VAL A 49 -1.00 -4.19 7.56
N PHE A 50 -2.15 -4.59 7.03
CA PHE A 50 -2.34 -5.91 6.45
C PHE A 50 -2.20 -5.81 4.94
N ILE A 51 -1.39 -6.69 4.35
CA ILE A 51 -1.25 -6.78 2.90
C ILE A 51 -2.03 -7.99 2.45
N GLY A 52 -3.14 -7.75 1.76
CA GLY A 52 -4.10 -8.77 1.34
C GLY A 52 -4.28 -8.81 -0.16
N ASP A 53 -5.08 -9.77 -0.62
CA ASP A 53 -5.63 -9.72 -1.96
C ASP A 53 -6.48 -8.45 -2.15
N PRO A 54 -6.59 -7.91 -3.37
CA PRO A 54 -7.44 -6.76 -3.66
C PRO A 54 -8.90 -7.01 -3.28
N LEU A 55 -9.66 -5.94 -3.04
CA LEU A 55 -11.11 -6.07 -2.94
C LEU A 55 -11.70 -6.44 -4.30
N ASP A 56 -12.79 -7.19 -4.27
CA ASP A 56 -13.54 -7.55 -5.47
C ASP A 56 -14.77 -6.63 -5.62
N ILE A 57 -15.28 -6.46 -6.83
CA ILE A 57 -16.50 -5.68 -7.08
C ILE A 57 -17.61 -6.67 -7.43
N GLY A 58 -18.55 -6.80 -6.49
CA GLY A 58 -19.69 -7.69 -6.65
C GLY A 58 -20.63 -7.27 -7.76
N GLU A 59 -21.55 -8.16 -8.13
CA GLU A 59 -22.52 -7.96 -9.23
C GLU A 59 -23.44 -6.74 -9.05
N SER A 60 -23.55 -6.20 -7.83
CA SER A 60 -24.34 -5.01 -7.50
C SER A 60 -23.49 -3.76 -7.26
N ASP A 61 -22.26 -3.72 -7.80
CA ASP A 61 -21.31 -2.60 -7.62
C ASP A 61 -20.90 -2.39 -6.15
N ASN A 62 -21.00 -3.46 -5.34
CA ASN A 62 -20.62 -3.43 -3.94
C ASN A 62 -19.20 -3.93 -3.75
N GLU A 63 -18.43 -3.26 -2.88
CA GLU A 63 -17.09 -3.69 -2.51
C GLU A 63 -17.15 -4.97 -1.66
N ILE A 64 -16.41 -6.00 -2.07
CA ILE A 64 -16.27 -7.27 -1.38
C ILE A 64 -14.85 -7.33 -0.81
N LEU A 65 -14.74 -7.14 0.51
CA LEU A 65 -13.48 -7.23 1.21
C LEU A 65 -13.03 -8.69 1.40
N PRO A 66 -11.72 -8.97 1.41
CA PRO A 66 -11.20 -10.28 1.78
C PRO A 66 -11.67 -10.72 3.17
N ASP A 67 -11.88 -12.02 3.37
CA ASP A 67 -12.37 -12.60 4.64
C ASP A 67 -11.62 -12.10 5.86
N PHE A 68 -10.28 -12.06 5.80
CA PHE A 68 -9.47 -11.59 6.92
C PHE A 68 -9.73 -10.12 7.25
N VAL A 69 -9.85 -9.28 6.22
CA VAL A 69 -10.10 -7.84 6.33
C VAL A 69 -11.47 -7.60 6.97
N TYR A 70 -12.50 -8.27 6.46
CA TYR A 70 -13.87 -8.17 6.99
C TYR A 70 -13.96 -8.62 8.45
N HIS A 71 -13.44 -9.80 8.78
CA HIS A 71 -13.52 -10.34 10.14
C HIS A 71 -12.72 -9.53 11.17
N ASN A 72 -11.60 -8.92 10.77
CA ASN A 72 -10.77 -8.09 11.64
C ASN A 72 -11.17 -6.60 11.62
N LYS A 73 -12.24 -6.23 10.91
CA LYS A 73 -12.73 -4.85 10.78
C LYS A 73 -11.64 -3.88 10.30
N LEU A 74 -10.88 -4.32 9.30
CA LEU A 74 -9.90 -3.47 8.63
C LEU A 74 -10.58 -2.76 7.45
N ASN A 75 -10.09 -1.57 7.13
CA ASN A 75 -10.53 -0.74 6.03
C ASN A 75 -9.49 -0.81 4.90
N TYR A 76 -9.97 -0.67 3.66
CA TYR A 76 -9.11 -0.47 2.50
C TYR A 76 -8.41 0.89 2.60
N MET A 77 -7.09 0.89 2.41
CA MET A 77 -6.27 2.11 2.40
C MET A 77 -5.98 2.54 0.96
N CYS A 78 -5.33 1.64 0.20
CA CYS A 78 -4.90 1.92 -1.16
C CYS A 78 -4.54 0.62 -1.90
N SER A 79 -4.44 0.73 -3.23
CA SER A 79 -3.98 -0.36 -4.09
C SER A 79 -2.46 -0.46 -4.08
N ASP A 80 -1.97 -1.58 -4.61
CA ASP A 80 -0.57 -1.77 -4.96
C ASP A 80 -0.03 -0.66 -5.87
N GLU A 81 -0.76 -0.29 -6.91
CA GLU A 81 -0.36 0.79 -7.83
C GLU A 81 -0.13 2.13 -7.08
N ASN A 82 -1.07 2.52 -6.20
CA ASN A 82 -0.95 3.78 -5.47
C ASN A 82 0.31 3.85 -4.61
N ILE A 83 0.58 2.79 -3.83
CA ILE A 83 1.76 2.78 -2.96
C ILE A 83 3.06 2.65 -3.77
N GLN A 84 3.07 1.86 -4.85
CA GLN A 84 4.22 1.72 -5.74
C GLN A 84 4.59 3.04 -6.41
N ASP A 85 3.61 3.76 -6.96
CA ASP A 85 3.86 5.04 -7.65
C ASP A 85 4.40 6.11 -6.70
N VAL A 86 3.81 6.26 -5.52
CA VAL A 86 4.28 7.24 -4.52
C VAL A 86 5.70 6.91 -4.07
N VAL A 87 6.01 5.64 -3.81
CA VAL A 87 7.35 5.21 -3.39
C VAL A 87 8.37 5.40 -4.52
N ASP A 88 8.07 4.95 -5.75
CA ASP A 88 8.97 5.05 -6.89
C ASP A 88 9.25 6.53 -7.24
N LEU A 89 8.23 7.39 -7.22
CA LEU A 89 8.40 8.81 -7.49
C LEU A 89 9.23 9.50 -6.41
N ALA A 90 8.91 9.27 -5.13
CA ALA A 90 9.58 9.96 -4.04
C ALA A 90 11.07 9.59 -3.95
N PHE A 91 11.44 8.31 -4.16
CA PHE A 91 12.84 7.90 -4.28
C PHE A 91 13.51 8.36 -5.57
N GLY A 92 12.75 8.52 -6.65
CA GLY A 92 13.24 9.12 -7.90
C GLY A 92 13.61 10.60 -7.76
N GLN A 93 12.89 11.34 -6.90
CA GLN A 93 13.17 12.75 -6.60
C GLN A 93 14.31 12.92 -5.60
N TYR A 94 14.30 12.16 -4.50
CA TYR A 94 15.26 12.31 -3.40
C TYR A 94 15.74 10.96 -2.86
N ALA A 95 17.01 10.63 -3.13
CA ALA A 95 17.59 9.32 -2.80
C ALA A 95 17.64 9.02 -1.29
N ASP A 96 17.73 10.05 -0.44
CA ASP A 96 17.84 9.95 1.02
C ASP A 96 16.49 10.18 1.73
N ILE A 97 15.37 9.97 1.03
CA ILE A 97 14.05 10.13 1.65
C ILE A 97 13.84 9.16 2.81
N THR A 98 13.35 9.70 3.93
CA THR A 98 13.04 8.92 5.13
C THR A 98 11.66 8.27 5.04
N PHE A 99 11.45 7.17 5.78
CA PHE A 99 10.13 6.53 5.83
C PHE A 99 9.02 7.47 6.34
N SER A 100 9.31 8.37 7.28
CA SER A 100 8.33 9.36 7.73
C SER A 100 7.92 10.34 6.62
N GLN A 101 8.86 10.72 5.75
CA GLN A 101 8.55 11.54 4.57
C GLN A 101 7.75 10.76 3.54
N LEU A 102 8.04 9.47 3.32
CA LEU A 102 7.23 8.60 2.46
C LEU A 102 5.80 8.45 2.97
N ILE A 103 5.62 8.21 4.26
CA ILE A 103 4.30 8.17 4.90
C ILE A 103 3.55 9.50 4.67
N THR A 104 4.26 10.62 4.79
CA THR A 104 3.68 11.95 4.52
C THR A 104 3.25 12.10 3.05
N ALA A 105 4.07 11.62 2.11
CA ALA A 105 3.73 11.62 0.68
C ALA A 105 2.53 10.73 0.37
N LEU A 106 2.46 9.54 0.98
CA LEU A 106 1.33 8.62 0.82
C LEU A 106 0.03 9.23 1.30
N ASN A 107 0.02 9.77 2.52
CA ASN A 107 -1.17 10.44 3.04
C ASN A 107 -1.57 11.64 2.19
N HIS A 108 -0.59 12.42 1.70
CA HIS A 108 -0.87 13.54 0.80
C HIS A 108 -1.53 13.07 -0.50
N TYR A 109 -1.01 12.00 -1.10
CA TYR A 109 -1.55 11.42 -2.32
C TYR A 109 -2.98 10.90 -2.11
N LEU A 110 -3.24 10.14 -1.04
CA LEU A 110 -4.57 9.63 -0.75
C LEU A 110 -5.59 10.72 -0.41
N GLU A 111 -5.16 11.83 0.19
CA GLU A 111 -6.06 12.95 0.50
C GLU A 111 -6.34 13.83 -0.73
N LYS A 112 -5.34 14.05 -1.59
CA LYS A 112 -5.36 15.10 -2.61
C LYS A 112 -5.35 14.60 -4.05
N ASP A 113 -5.17 13.31 -4.25
CA ASP A 113 -4.97 12.70 -5.57
C ASP A 113 -3.80 13.37 -6.33
N ASP A 114 -2.76 13.78 -5.59
CA ASP A 114 -1.62 14.55 -6.10
C ASP A 114 -0.32 14.08 -5.45
N PHE A 115 0.78 14.12 -6.20
CA PHE A 115 2.06 13.68 -5.69
C PHE A 115 2.78 14.82 -4.95
N LEU A 116 3.31 14.50 -3.77
CA LEU A 116 4.13 15.44 -3.02
C LEU A 116 5.49 15.65 -3.70
N ASP A 117 5.81 16.90 -4.03
CA ASP A 117 7.10 17.32 -4.59
C ASP A 117 8.13 17.56 -3.47
N PHE A 118 9.21 16.78 -3.47
CA PHE A 118 10.35 16.96 -2.59
C PHE A 118 11.40 17.82 -3.29
N LYS A 119 11.51 19.09 -2.85
CA LYS A 119 12.50 20.05 -3.35
C LYS A 119 13.85 19.93 -2.67
#